data_AF-A0A3R6SSC0-F1
#
_entry.id   AF-A0A3R6SSC0-F1
#
_cell.length_a   1.000
_cell.length_b   1.000
_cell.length_c   1.000
_cell.angle_alpha   90.00
_cell.angle_beta   90.00
_cell.angle_gamma   90.00
#
_symmetry.space_group_name_H-M   'P 1'
#
loop_
_entity.id
_entity.type
_entity.pdbx_description
1 polymer ?
#
loop_
_entity_poly.entity_id
_entity_poly.type
_entity_poly.pdbx_seq_one_letter_code
_entity_poly.pdbx_strand_id
1 'polypeptide(L)'
;MAGQQQEEIETIRSRTIEVKLSDADVKRISEKAAAHGLTVGELIENFIGDLVCGTYSNGSDERMYAEQWFERCWFGMFPDLTFLRYLIEWGGLDEVIGAWENIKSTEENIQTSEEALASGVMKGRGGRTYTWKDLTNGKGTPCYSSKEEWEQEERTVISDWREEVEADKQTLSEYWNEYTEQKKEYKNGTFEEEMKKVLDYWQEYQSFLDEKAEI
;
A
#
# COMPACT_ATOMS: atom_id res chain seq x y z
N MET A 1 -7.40 -4.98 22.93
CA MET A 1 -6.87 -3.67 23.39
C MET A 1 -5.44 -3.79 23.92
N ALA A 2 -5.14 -4.53 25.00
CA ALA A 2 -3.75 -4.61 25.51
C ALA A 2 -2.74 -5.27 24.54
N GLY A 3 -3.18 -6.22 23.69
CA GLY A 3 -2.30 -6.88 22.70
C GLY A 3 -1.90 -5.97 21.53
N GLN A 4 -2.86 -5.24 20.95
CA GLN A 4 -2.61 -4.32 19.82
C GLN A 4 -1.68 -3.18 20.21
N GLN A 5 -1.85 -2.60 21.41
CA GLN A 5 -0.97 -1.54 21.89
C GLN A 5 0.47 -2.02 22.08
N GLN A 6 0.65 -3.28 22.51
CA GLN A 6 1.98 -3.88 22.67
C GLN A 6 2.67 -4.05 21.30
N GLU A 7 1.93 -4.53 20.30
CA GLU A 7 2.42 -4.66 18.92
C GLU A 7 2.81 -3.29 18.33
N GLU A 8 2.00 -2.25 18.54
CA GLU A 8 2.32 -0.89 18.08
C GLU A 8 3.60 -0.35 18.71
N ILE A 9 3.80 -0.55 20.03
CA ILE A 9 5.00 -0.11 20.75
C ILE A 9 6.27 -0.76 20.19
N GLU A 10 6.20 -2.03 19.77
CA GLU A 10 7.35 -2.74 19.17
C GLU A 10 7.80 -2.13 17.84
N THR A 11 6.92 -1.40 17.16
CA THR A 11 7.22 -0.76 15.87
C THR A 11 7.71 0.69 15.98
N ILE A 12 7.77 1.25 17.20
CA ILE A 12 8.22 2.63 17.44
C ILE A 12 9.68 2.78 17.01
N ARG A 13 9.90 3.75 16.12
CA ARG A 13 11.21 4.14 15.60
C ARG A 13 11.14 5.56 15.04
N SER A 14 12.28 6.22 14.94
CA SER A 14 12.38 7.54 14.32
C SER A 14 11.91 7.50 12.87
N ARG A 15 11.17 8.53 12.45
CA ARG A 15 10.70 8.75 11.08
C ARG A 15 11.07 10.16 10.64
N THR A 16 11.50 10.33 9.41
CA THR A 16 11.82 11.65 8.87
C THR A 16 10.59 12.21 8.14
N ILE A 17 10.12 13.39 8.55
CA ILE A 17 9.02 14.09 7.87
C ILE A 17 9.53 15.45 7.41
N GLU A 18 9.44 15.71 6.10
CA GLU A 18 9.78 17.01 5.55
C GLU A 18 8.64 18.01 5.81
N VAL A 19 8.97 19.12 6.48
CA VAL A 19 8.01 20.20 6.79
C VAL A 19 8.52 21.55 6.27
N LYS A 20 7.62 22.37 5.73
CA LYS A 20 7.93 23.71 5.23
C LYS A 20 7.61 24.74 6.30
N LEU A 21 8.65 25.31 6.92
CA LEU A 21 8.55 26.31 7.97
C LEU A 21 9.33 27.57 7.61
N SER A 22 8.85 28.73 8.07
CA SER A 22 9.65 29.95 8.04
C SER A 22 10.74 29.92 9.13
N ASP A 23 11.83 30.66 8.96
CA ASP A 23 12.87 30.80 10.00
C ASP A 23 12.31 31.27 11.35
N ALA A 24 11.27 32.12 11.32
CA ALA A 24 10.59 32.59 12.53
C ALA A 24 9.83 31.46 13.23
N ASP A 25 9.20 30.56 12.48
CA ASP A 25 8.49 29.42 13.05
C ASP A 25 9.45 28.38 13.59
N VAL A 26 10.59 28.15 12.92
CA VAL A 26 11.69 27.31 13.43
C VAL A 26 12.16 27.82 14.79
N LYS A 27 12.36 29.14 14.95
CA LYS A 27 12.71 29.73 16.25
C LYS A 27 11.61 29.51 17.29
N ARG A 28 10.35 29.81 16.97
CA ARG A 28 9.22 29.70 17.90
C ARG A 28 9.00 28.27 18.40
N ILE A 29 9.03 27.28 17.50
CA ILE A 29 8.82 25.88 17.89
C ILE A 29 9.99 25.36 18.73
N SER A 30 11.22 25.77 18.39
CA SER A 30 12.43 25.42 19.17
C SER A 30 12.38 26.00 20.58
N GLU A 31 12.03 27.28 20.72
CA GLU A 31 11.90 27.92 22.04
C GLU A 31 10.75 27.31 22.86
N LYS A 32 9.62 26.98 22.22
CA LYS A 32 8.49 26.32 22.89
C LYS A 32 8.87 24.94 23.42
N ALA A 33 9.58 24.12 22.65
CA ALA A 33 10.03 22.80 23.10
C ALA A 33 11.09 22.93 24.21
N ALA A 34 12.14 23.73 23.97
CA ALA A 34 13.26 23.87 24.90
C ALA A 34 12.85 24.46 26.27
N ALA A 35 11.88 25.37 26.31
CA ALA A 35 11.35 25.94 27.55
C ALA A 35 10.74 24.89 28.50
N HIS A 36 10.35 23.73 27.95
CA HIS A 36 9.78 22.61 28.71
C HIS A 36 10.71 21.38 28.74
N GLY A 37 11.98 21.54 28.35
CA GLY A 37 12.96 20.44 28.35
C GLY A 37 12.71 19.37 27.29
N LEU A 38 11.95 19.71 26.23
CA LEU A 38 11.67 18.82 25.11
C LEU A 38 12.50 19.22 23.89
N THR A 39 12.78 18.23 23.04
CA THR A 39 13.15 18.45 21.65
C THR A 39 11.92 18.81 20.81
N VAL A 40 12.14 19.41 19.64
CA VAL A 40 11.04 19.66 18.68
C VAL A 40 10.39 18.33 18.25
N GLY A 41 11.19 17.26 18.10
CA GLY A 41 10.71 15.91 17.78
C GLY A 41 9.73 15.39 18.83
N GLU A 42 10.14 15.36 20.10
CA GLU A 42 9.26 14.89 21.20
C GLU A 42 7.97 15.70 21.29
N LEU A 43 8.03 17.01 21.09
CA LEU A 43 6.83 17.85 21.09
C LEU A 43 5.86 17.47 19.95
N ILE A 44 6.39 17.18 18.76
CA ILE A 44 5.60 16.77 17.59
C ILE A 44 5.07 15.33 17.77
N GLU A 45 5.87 14.42 18.32
CA GLU A 45 5.45 13.04 18.64
C GLU A 45 4.23 13.02 19.55
N ASN A 46 4.24 13.84 20.60
CA ASN A 46 3.11 14.00 21.51
C ASN A 46 1.87 14.58 20.80
N PHE A 47 2.05 15.61 19.97
CA PHE A 47 0.95 16.19 19.20
C PHE A 47 0.33 15.19 18.22
N ILE A 48 1.15 14.42 17.49
CA ILE A 48 0.68 13.35 16.61
C ILE A 48 -0.07 12.29 17.42
N GLY A 49 0.47 11.88 18.57
CA GLY A 49 -0.18 10.94 19.49
C GLY A 49 -1.59 11.37 19.87
N ASP A 50 -1.80 12.66 20.14
CA ASP A 50 -3.15 13.18 20.41
C ASP A 50 -4.02 13.27 19.16
N LEU A 51 -3.46 13.64 18.01
CA LEU A 51 -4.20 13.75 16.75
C LEU A 51 -4.74 12.40 16.25
N VAL A 52 -3.97 11.32 16.42
CA VAL A 52 -4.32 9.99 15.84
C VAL A 52 -4.69 8.94 16.89
N CYS A 53 -4.89 9.35 18.14
CA CYS A 53 -5.08 8.43 19.27
C CYS A 53 -3.93 7.41 19.43
N GLY A 54 -2.69 7.84 19.16
CA GLY A 54 -1.50 7.00 19.10
C GLY A 54 -0.80 6.75 20.45
N THR A 55 0.39 6.13 20.37
CA THR A 55 1.18 5.63 21.51
C THR A 55 1.61 6.70 22.53
N TYR A 56 1.74 7.96 22.10
CA TYR A 56 2.13 9.10 22.94
C TYR A 56 0.97 10.03 23.31
N SER A 57 -0.28 9.55 23.31
CA SER A 57 -1.42 10.40 23.67
C SER A 57 -1.36 10.87 25.14
N ASN A 58 -1.59 12.16 25.34
CA ASN A 58 -1.53 12.86 26.62
C ASN A 58 -2.83 12.77 27.44
N GLY A 59 -3.95 12.40 26.81
CA GLY A 59 -5.22 12.31 27.50
C GLY A 59 -6.42 12.46 26.57
N SER A 60 -7.62 12.18 27.10
CA SER A 60 -8.86 12.31 26.32
C SER A 60 -9.17 13.75 25.92
N ASP A 61 -8.81 14.71 26.77
CA ASP A 61 -9.12 16.11 26.55
C ASP A 61 -8.21 16.67 25.44
N GLU A 62 -6.93 16.29 25.44
CA GLU A 62 -5.97 16.66 24.40
C GLU A 62 -6.39 16.09 23.04
N ARG A 63 -6.81 14.82 22.98
CA ARG A 63 -7.37 14.21 21.76
C ARG A 63 -8.61 14.95 21.28
N MET A 64 -9.51 15.30 22.18
CA MET A 64 -10.72 16.06 21.85
C MET A 64 -10.35 17.42 21.24
N TYR A 65 -9.35 18.12 21.77
CA TYR A 65 -8.89 19.39 21.21
C TYR A 65 -8.19 19.23 19.86
N ALA A 66 -7.39 18.17 19.70
CA ALA A 66 -6.74 17.87 18.42
C ALA A 66 -7.76 17.55 17.32
N GLU A 67 -8.79 16.76 17.63
CA GLU A 67 -9.88 16.45 16.71
C GLU A 67 -10.65 17.72 16.32
N GLN A 68 -11.01 18.56 17.29
CA GLN A 68 -11.69 19.84 17.00
C GLN A 68 -10.85 20.77 16.12
N TRP A 69 -9.53 20.76 16.29
CA TRP A 69 -8.64 21.51 15.40
C TRP A 69 -8.69 20.94 13.97
N PHE A 70 -8.58 19.62 13.84
CA PHE A 70 -8.63 18.93 12.55
C PHE A 70 -9.93 19.21 11.79
N GLU A 71 -11.08 18.97 12.43
CA GLU A 71 -12.42 19.15 11.83
C GLU A 71 -12.71 20.60 11.40
N ARG A 72 -12.08 21.58 12.05
CA ARG A 72 -12.30 23.01 11.78
C ARG A 72 -11.36 23.59 10.74
N CYS A 73 -10.23 22.94 10.48
CA CYS A 73 -9.34 23.32 9.41
C CYS A 73 -9.98 23.03 8.05
N TRP A 74 -9.55 23.77 7.03
CA TRP A 74 -10.12 23.66 5.68
C TRP A 74 -10.06 22.21 5.14
N PHE A 75 -9.02 21.46 5.49
CA PHE A 75 -8.82 20.06 5.07
C PHE A 75 -9.78 19.08 5.76
N GLY A 76 -10.22 19.36 7.00
CA GLY A 76 -11.22 18.54 7.68
C GLY A 76 -12.65 18.96 7.33
N MET A 77 -12.90 20.26 7.21
CA MET A 77 -14.23 20.81 6.95
C MET A 77 -14.68 20.60 5.49
N PHE A 78 -13.77 20.71 4.53
CA PHE A 78 -14.08 20.59 3.11
C PHE A 78 -13.09 19.65 2.40
N PRO A 79 -13.08 18.35 2.73
CA PRO A 79 -12.13 17.43 2.12
C PRO A 79 -12.60 17.06 0.72
N ASP A 80 -11.65 16.85 -0.18
CA ASP A 80 -11.94 16.31 -1.51
C ASP A 80 -12.55 14.91 -1.38
N LEU A 81 -13.55 14.62 -2.22
CA LEU A 81 -14.26 13.34 -2.24
C LEU A 81 -13.58 12.36 -3.20
N THR A 82 -12.29 12.09 -2.96
CA THR A 82 -11.47 11.18 -3.79
C THR A 82 -11.82 9.72 -3.54
N PHE A 83 -11.40 8.85 -4.47
CA PHE A 83 -11.49 7.41 -4.31
C PHE A 83 -10.66 6.93 -3.10
N LEU A 84 -9.44 7.48 -2.92
CA LEU A 84 -8.60 7.19 -1.75
C LEU A 84 -9.34 7.46 -0.43
N ARG A 85 -10.02 8.61 -0.32
CA ARG A 85 -10.80 8.93 0.88
C ARG A 85 -11.91 7.90 1.11
N TYR A 86 -12.66 7.55 0.06
CA TYR A 86 -13.70 6.54 0.14
C TYR A 86 -13.12 5.20 0.62
N LEU A 87 -11.99 4.75 0.07
CA LEU A 87 -11.36 3.50 0.51
C LEU A 87 -10.93 3.54 1.98
N ILE A 88 -10.43 4.67 2.48
CA ILE A 88 -10.07 4.83 3.90
C ILE A 88 -11.31 4.80 4.79
N GLU A 89 -12.37 5.55 4.43
CA GLU A 89 -13.59 5.64 5.24
C GLU A 89 -14.34 4.29 5.34
N TRP A 90 -14.28 3.49 4.28
CA TRP A 90 -14.99 2.21 4.19
C TRP A 90 -14.11 0.98 4.36
N GLY A 91 -12.80 1.15 4.60
CA GLY A 91 -11.87 0.05 4.86
C GLY A 91 -11.48 -0.79 3.63
N GLY A 92 -11.63 -0.26 2.41
CA GLY A 92 -11.33 -0.96 1.15
C GLY A 92 -9.89 -0.79 0.65
N LEU A 93 -9.05 -0.03 1.35
CA LEU A 93 -7.72 0.34 0.86
C LEU A 93 -6.81 -0.88 0.62
N ASP A 94 -6.66 -1.75 1.61
CA ASP A 94 -5.76 -2.91 1.52
C ASP A 94 -6.21 -3.90 0.44
N GLU A 95 -7.52 -4.07 0.28
CA GLU A 95 -8.10 -4.96 -0.74
C GLU A 95 -7.85 -4.42 -2.15
N VAL A 96 -8.06 -3.12 -2.37
CA VAL A 96 -7.81 -2.46 -3.66
C VAL A 96 -6.32 -2.47 -4.03
N ILE A 97 -5.43 -2.17 -3.07
CA ILE A 97 -3.99 -2.26 -3.30
C ILE A 97 -3.57 -3.70 -3.60
N GLY A 98 -4.06 -4.66 -2.83
CA GLY A 98 -3.77 -6.08 -3.03
C GLY A 98 -4.20 -6.58 -4.40
N ALA A 99 -5.44 -6.28 -4.81
CA ALA A 99 -5.94 -6.62 -6.14
C ALA A 99 -5.09 -5.97 -7.25
N TRP A 100 -4.72 -4.71 -7.09
CA TRP A 100 -3.88 -4.00 -8.07
C TRP A 100 -2.48 -4.61 -8.23
N GLU A 101 -1.82 -4.93 -7.12
CA GLU A 101 -0.49 -5.57 -7.12
C GLU A 101 -0.54 -7.01 -7.66
N ASN A 102 -1.59 -7.76 -7.30
CA ASN A 102 -1.83 -9.10 -7.79
C ASN A 102 -2.01 -9.11 -9.31
N ILE A 103 -2.88 -8.26 -9.86
CA ILE A 103 -3.08 -8.15 -11.33
C ILE A 103 -1.73 -7.95 -12.02
N LYS A 104 -0.93 -6.98 -11.56
CA LYS A 104 0.36 -6.68 -12.17
C LYS A 104 1.29 -7.89 -12.15
N SER A 105 1.46 -8.51 -10.99
CA SER A 105 2.39 -9.64 -10.83
C SER A 105 1.94 -10.89 -11.58
N THR A 106 0.63 -11.17 -11.59
CA THR A 106 0.05 -12.32 -12.28
C THR A 106 0.05 -12.12 -13.79
N GLU A 107 -0.21 -10.91 -14.31
CA GLU A 107 -0.07 -10.60 -15.73
C GLU A 107 1.39 -10.76 -16.22
N GLU A 108 2.39 -10.37 -15.41
CA GLU A 108 3.81 -10.63 -15.69
C GLU A 108 4.14 -12.14 -15.75
N ASN A 109 3.54 -12.94 -14.86
CA ASN A 109 3.68 -14.41 -14.85
C ASN A 109 3.03 -15.06 -16.08
N ILE A 110 1.83 -14.60 -16.44
CA ILE A 110 1.12 -15.03 -17.66
C ILE A 110 1.98 -14.73 -18.88
N GLN A 111 2.48 -13.51 -19.03
CA GLN A 111 3.34 -13.14 -20.16
C GLN A 111 4.58 -14.03 -20.24
N THR A 112 5.26 -14.27 -19.12
CA THR A 112 6.45 -15.13 -19.07
C THR A 112 6.14 -16.56 -19.53
N SER A 113 4.98 -17.08 -19.16
CA SER A 113 4.56 -18.45 -19.47
C SER A 113 4.07 -18.57 -20.92
N GLU A 114 3.43 -17.52 -21.46
CA GLU A 114 3.09 -17.43 -22.87
C GLU A 114 4.34 -17.37 -23.76
N GLU A 115 5.37 -16.60 -23.36
CA GLU A 115 6.68 -16.60 -24.02
C GLU A 115 7.34 -17.98 -23.99
N ALA A 116 7.25 -18.69 -22.87
CA ALA A 116 7.76 -20.04 -22.74
C ALA A 116 7.02 -21.01 -23.67
N LEU A 117 5.69 -20.98 -23.71
CA LEU A 117 4.87 -21.78 -24.63
C LEU A 117 5.21 -21.50 -26.10
N ALA A 118 5.39 -20.23 -26.47
CA ALA A 118 5.71 -19.84 -27.84
C ALA A 118 7.12 -20.27 -28.27
N SER A 119 8.10 -20.15 -27.37
CA SER A 119 9.52 -20.43 -27.67
C SER A 119 9.95 -21.88 -27.37
N GLY A 120 9.22 -22.59 -26.50
CA GLY A 120 9.64 -23.85 -25.90
C GLY A 120 10.77 -23.73 -24.87
N VAL A 121 11.11 -22.51 -24.44
CA VAL A 121 12.22 -22.20 -23.53
C VAL A 121 11.74 -21.35 -22.38
N MET A 122 12.02 -21.80 -21.16
CA MET A 122 11.71 -21.11 -19.91
C MET A 122 12.94 -20.36 -19.39
N LYS A 123 12.71 -19.19 -18.78
CA LYS A 123 13.75 -18.33 -18.21
C LYS A 123 13.80 -18.52 -16.68
N GLY A 124 14.96 -18.92 -16.18
CA GLY A 124 15.23 -19.05 -14.76
C GLY A 124 15.97 -17.84 -14.17
N ARG A 125 16.10 -17.82 -12.84
CA ARG A 125 16.89 -16.79 -12.15
C ARG A 125 18.33 -16.76 -12.66
N GLY A 126 18.85 -15.55 -12.91
CA GLY A 126 20.23 -15.35 -13.36
C GLY A 126 20.47 -15.63 -14.85
N GLY A 127 19.44 -15.63 -15.69
CA GLY A 127 19.56 -15.76 -17.15
C GLY A 127 19.78 -17.18 -17.64
N ARG A 128 19.65 -18.19 -16.77
CA ARG A 128 19.65 -19.59 -17.18
C ARG A 128 18.38 -19.90 -17.95
N THR A 129 18.49 -20.65 -19.03
CA THR A 129 17.35 -21.12 -19.80
C THR A 129 17.20 -22.63 -19.65
N TYR A 130 15.98 -23.11 -19.62
CA TYR A 130 15.66 -24.54 -19.55
C TYR A 130 14.48 -24.86 -20.45
N THR A 131 14.34 -26.13 -20.78
CA THR A 131 13.23 -26.69 -21.54
C THR A 131 12.43 -27.64 -20.65
N TRP A 132 11.27 -28.08 -21.11
CA TRP A 132 10.45 -29.07 -20.40
C TRP A 132 11.22 -30.36 -20.06
N LYS A 133 12.27 -30.70 -20.84
CA LYS A 133 13.11 -31.88 -20.61
C LYS A 133 14.04 -31.75 -19.41
N ASP A 134 14.40 -30.51 -19.06
CA ASP A 134 15.31 -30.21 -17.96
C ASP A 134 14.58 -30.20 -16.61
N LEU A 135 13.23 -30.21 -16.64
CA LEU A 135 12.40 -30.27 -15.45
C LEU A 135 12.35 -31.68 -14.90
N THR A 136 12.93 -31.88 -13.71
CA THR A 136 12.93 -33.14 -12.98
C THR A 136 12.48 -32.93 -11.53
N ASN A 137 11.81 -33.93 -10.96
CA ASN A 137 11.47 -33.93 -9.54
C ASN A 137 12.73 -34.06 -8.65
N GLY A 138 12.57 -34.00 -7.32
CA GLY A 138 13.69 -34.13 -6.36
C GLY A 138 14.48 -35.45 -6.41
N LYS A 139 14.03 -36.44 -7.19
CA LYS A 139 14.73 -37.72 -7.43
C LYS A 139 15.36 -37.80 -8.82
N GLY A 140 15.30 -36.74 -9.62
CA GLY A 140 15.84 -36.70 -10.99
C GLY A 140 14.95 -37.38 -12.03
N THR A 141 13.70 -37.72 -11.71
CA THR A 141 12.75 -38.23 -12.71
C THR A 141 12.16 -37.06 -13.50
N PRO A 142 12.09 -37.12 -14.84
CA PRO A 142 11.45 -36.08 -15.66
C PRO A 142 10.01 -35.80 -15.19
N CYS A 143 9.65 -34.52 -15.14
CA CYS A 143 8.31 -34.08 -14.74
C CYS A 143 7.26 -34.38 -15.82
N TYR A 144 7.66 -34.36 -17.10
CA TYR A 144 6.77 -34.54 -18.24
C TYR A 144 7.27 -35.65 -19.16
N SER A 145 6.33 -36.43 -19.70
CA SER A 145 6.60 -37.52 -20.65
C SER A 145 6.71 -36.99 -22.09
N SER A 146 6.09 -35.85 -22.39
CA SER A 146 6.15 -35.21 -23.70
C SER A 146 6.07 -33.68 -23.62
N LYS A 147 6.37 -33.00 -24.74
CA LYS A 147 6.20 -31.54 -24.84
C LYS A 147 4.73 -31.17 -24.74
N GLU A 148 3.86 -31.97 -25.33
CA GLU A 148 2.41 -31.75 -25.36
C GLU A 148 1.81 -31.81 -23.94
N GLU A 149 2.31 -32.71 -23.08
CA GLU A 149 1.89 -32.79 -21.67
C GLU A 149 2.26 -31.50 -20.90
N TRP A 150 3.49 -31.02 -21.08
CA TRP A 150 3.92 -29.73 -20.50
C TRP A 150 3.12 -28.55 -21.05
N GLU A 151 2.93 -28.46 -22.37
CA GLU A 151 2.16 -27.37 -22.98
C GLU A 151 0.70 -27.36 -22.50
N GLN A 152 0.12 -28.53 -22.24
CA GLN A 152 -1.23 -28.64 -21.72
C GLN A 152 -1.31 -28.13 -20.27
N GLU A 153 -0.37 -28.53 -19.40
CA GLU A 153 -0.31 -28.07 -18.02
C GLU A 153 -0.08 -26.55 -17.93
N GLU A 154 0.88 -26.01 -18.68
CA GLU A 154 1.14 -24.56 -18.74
C GLU A 154 -0.09 -23.77 -19.20
N ARG A 155 -0.87 -24.29 -20.15
CA ARG A 155 -2.12 -23.65 -20.58
C ARG A 155 -3.18 -23.66 -19.50
N THR A 156 -3.27 -24.73 -18.72
CA THR A 156 -4.16 -24.80 -17.55
C THR A 156 -3.73 -23.76 -16.51
N VAL A 157 -2.44 -23.69 -16.17
CA VAL A 157 -1.92 -22.69 -15.23
C VAL A 157 -2.20 -21.25 -15.69
N ILE A 158 -1.95 -20.94 -16.97
CA ILE A 158 -2.29 -19.61 -17.53
C ILE A 158 -3.78 -19.34 -17.45
N SER A 159 -4.64 -20.35 -17.66
CA SER A 159 -6.09 -20.20 -17.53
C SER A 159 -6.49 -19.84 -16.10
N ASP A 160 -5.95 -20.56 -15.11
CA ASP A 160 -6.25 -20.32 -13.69
C ASP A 160 -5.82 -18.91 -13.28
N TRP A 161 -4.61 -18.48 -13.68
CA TRP A 161 -4.14 -17.11 -13.45
C TRP A 161 -4.98 -16.03 -14.12
N ARG A 162 -5.54 -16.31 -15.31
CA ARG A 162 -6.46 -15.36 -15.97
C ARG A 162 -7.76 -15.24 -15.19
N GLU A 163 -8.26 -16.32 -14.61
CA GLU A 163 -9.44 -16.27 -13.73
C GLU A 163 -9.16 -15.44 -12.47
N GLU A 164 -7.98 -15.60 -11.85
CA GLU A 164 -7.54 -14.77 -10.72
C GLU A 164 -7.47 -13.28 -11.09
N VAL A 165 -6.84 -12.94 -12.22
CA VAL A 165 -6.75 -11.55 -12.71
C VAL A 165 -8.14 -10.94 -12.95
N GLU A 166 -9.07 -11.71 -13.51
CA GLU A 166 -10.44 -11.21 -13.73
C GLU A 166 -11.21 -11.03 -12.42
N ALA A 167 -10.97 -11.87 -11.41
CA ALA A 167 -11.53 -11.69 -10.07
C ALA A 167 -11.01 -10.40 -9.41
N ASP A 168 -9.70 -10.14 -9.46
CA ASP A 168 -9.12 -8.91 -8.93
C ASP A 168 -9.62 -7.67 -9.69
N LYS A 169 -9.76 -7.74 -11.02
CA LYS A 169 -10.37 -6.66 -11.83
C LYS A 169 -11.82 -6.41 -11.45
N GLN A 170 -12.56 -7.46 -11.11
CA GLN A 170 -13.92 -7.34 -10.61
C GLN A 170 -13.93 -6.62 -9.25
N THR A 171 -13.06 -6.98 -8.31
CA THR A 171 -12.92 -6.28 -7.02
C THR A 171 -12.65 -4.78 -7.22
N LEU A 172 -11.69 -4.41 -8.08
CA LEU A 172 -11.42 -3.00 -8.41
C LEU A 172 -12.66 -2.30 -8.99
N SER A 173 -13.38 -2.99 -9.88
CA SER A 173 -14.58 -2.46 -10.51
C SER A 173 -15.73 -2.27 -9.51
N GLU A 174 -15.89 -3.16 -8.54
CA GLU A 174 -16.92 -3.06 -7.50
C GLU A 174 -16.71 -1.82 -6.63
N TYR A 175 -15.51 -1.64 -6.07
CA TYR A 175 -15.19 -0.44 -5.29
C TYR A 175 -15.30 0.84 -6.11
N TRP A 176 -14.84 0.82 -7.37
CA TRP A 176 -14.96 1.99 -8.23
C TRP A 176 -16.42 2.32 -8.54
N ASN A 177 -17.25 1.32 -8.83
CA ASN A 177 -18.67 1.52 -9.10
C ASN A 177 -19.39 2.05 -7.87
N GLU A 178 -19.16 1.49 -6.68
CA GLU A 178 -19.73 2.02 -5.44
C GLU A 178 -19.34 3.47 -5.19
N TYR A 179 -18.04 3.79 -5.35
CA TYR A 179 -17.54 5.16 -5.22
C TYR A 179 -18.25 6.11 -6.19
N THR A 180 -18.33 5.75 -7.48
CA THR A 180 -18.98 6.60 -8.49
C THR A 180 -20.49 6.71 -8.27
N GLU A 181 -21.15 5.68 -7.75
CA GLU A 181 -22.57 5.71 -7.43
C GLU A 181 -22.91 6.66 -6.29
N GLN A 182 -22.10 6.66 -5.23
CA GLN A 182 -22.24 7.59 -4.11
C GLN A 182 -21.97 9.04 -4.51
N LYS A 183 -21.27 9.27 -5.63
CA LYS A 183 -20.75 10.58 -6.05
C LYS A 183 -21.28 11.05 -7.40
N LYS A 184 -22.44 10.56 -7.85
CA LYS A 184 -23.09 10.98 -9.13
C LYS A 184 -23.23 12.50 -9.32
N GLU A 185 -23.24 13.28 -8.23
CA GLU A 185 -23.37 14.74 -8.25
C GLU A 185 -22.04 15.51 -8.27
N TYR A 186 -20.90 14.82 -8.16
CA TYR A 186 -19.56 15.43 -8.11
C TYR A 186 -18.75 15.08 -9.36
N LYS A 187 -17.89 16.01 -9.77
CA LYS A 187 -17.01 15.82 -10.93
C LYS A 187 -15.84 14.93 -10.51
N ASN A 188 -15.94 13.65 -10.80
CA ASN A 188 -14.89 12.68 -10.49
C ASN A 188 -13.81 12.69 -11.59
N GLY A 189 -12.57 12.38 -11.21
CA GLY A 189 -11.52 12.02 -12.17
C GLY A 189 -11.80 10.66 -12.83
N THR A 190 -10.96 10.26 -13.78
CA THR A 190 -11.01 8.89 -14.29
C THR A 190 -10.52 7.89 -13.22
N PHE A 191 -10.81 6.60 -13.42
CA PHE A 191 -10.31 5.56 -12.53
C PHE A 191 -8.78 5.63 -12.40
N GLU A 192 -8.06 5.86 -13.50
CA GLU A 192 -6.60 5.95 -13.51
C GLU A 192 -6.08 7.15 -12.72
N GLU A 193 -6.74 8.31 -12.83
CA GLU A 193 -6.37 9.51 -12.09
C GLU A 193 -6.56 9.34 -10.58
N GLU A 194 -7.66 8.71 -10.18
CA GLU A 194 -7.96 8.45 -8.77
C GLU A 194 -7.12 7.32 -8.19
N MET A 195 -6.91 6.23 -8.94
CA MET A 195 -6.04 5.14 -8.55
C MET A 195 -4.59 5.59 -8.40
N LYS A 196 -4.13 6.53 -9.23
CA LYS A 196 -2.82 7.15 -9.04
C LYS A 196 -2.68 7.79 -7.65
N LYS A 197 -3.71 8.49 -7.14
CA LYS A 197 -3.66 9.08 -5.79
C LYS A 197 -3.56 8.00 -4.70
N VAL A 198 -4.24 6.88 -4.89
CA VAL A 198 -4.18 5.71 -4.00
C VAL A 198 -2.76 5.15 -3.95
N LEU A 199 -2.14 4.96 -5.13
CA LEU A 199 -0.77 4.45 -5.25
C LEU A 199 0.28 5.44 -4.73
N ASP A 200 0.14 6.73 -5.01
CA ASP A 200 1.04 7.78 -4.51
C ASP A 200 1.02 7.80 -2.98
N TYR A 201 -0.17 7.73 -2.35
CA TYR A 201 -0.31 7.60 -0.90
C TYR A 201 0.33 6.31 -0.37
N TRP A 202 0.04 5.16 -0.99
CA TRP A 202 0.57 3.87 -0.56
C TRP A 202 2.10 3.86 -0.60
N GLN A 203 2.69 4.39 -1.67
CA GLN A 203 4.13 4.49 -1.81
C GLN A 203 4.76 5.40 -0.73
N GLU A 204 4.15 6.56 -0.46
CA GLU A 204 4.61 7.47 0.60
C GLU A 204 4.51 6.81 1.98
N TYR A 205 3.39 6.15 2.28
CA TYR A 205 3.18 5.40 3.52
C TYR A 205 4.24 4.30 3.72
N GLN A 206 4.49 3.49 2.69
CA GLN A 206 5.53 2.46 2.73
C GLN A 206 6.93 3.07 2.91
N SER A 207 7.21 4.22 2.30
CA SER A 207 8.51 4.90 2.48
C SER A 207 8.78 5.28 3.94
N PHE A 208 7.74 5.72 4.67
CA PHE A 208 7.87 5.95 6.11
C PHE A 208 8.12 4.64 6.88
N LEU A 209 7.56 3.51 6.45
CA LEU A 209 7.78 2.22 7.09
C LEU A 209 9.17 1.61 6.79
N ASP A 210 9.76 1.93 5.65
CA ASP A 210 11.00 1.32 5.17
C ASP A 210 12.27 2.08 5.54
N GLU A 211 12.18 3.32 6.04
CA GLU A 211 13.31 4.04 6.61
C GLU A 211 13.95 3.21 7.74
N LYS A 212 15.03 2.50 7.40
CA LYS A 212 15.93 1.90 8.38
C LYS A 212 16.61 3.05 9.10
N ALA A 213 16.53 3.04 10.42
CA ALA A 213 17.30 3.94 11.27
C ALA A 213 18.78 3.86 10.85
N GLU A 214 19.30 4.90 10.21
CA GLU A 214 20.73 5.12 10.16
C GLU A 214 21.18 5.33 11.61
N ILE A 215 22.01 4.39 12.10
CA ILE A 215 22.62 4.41 13.44
C ILE A 215 23.74 5.44 13.46
#